data_AF-A0A8C7K088-F1
#
_entry.id   AF-A0A8C7K088-F1
#
_cell.length_a   1.000
_cell.length_b   1.000
_cell.length_c   1.000
_cell.angle_alpha   90.00
_cell.angle_beta   90.00
_cell.angle_gamma   90.00
#
_symmetry.space_group_name_H-M   'P 1'
#
loop_
_entity.id
_entity.type
_entity.pdbx_description
1 polymer ?
#
loop_
_entity_poly.entity_id
_entity_poly.type
_entity_poly.pdbx_seq_one_letter_code
_entity_poly.pdbx_strand_id
1 'polypeptide(L)'
;MEKNKKMKKNKNKHLISILFFSDDREMLHNASLLIEDSFTLRRGFPVAHSIYGGPSVINSANYVYFLGLEKVLTHDHPEAVRVFTRQLVELHHGREAGVLTSTGEIPTYPCPTESQYSTMVLQKTGGLFGPAVGLMQLFSGWEQDLKVDACYDVQFYSSSLLISMSLSIFKHKQM
;
A
#
# COMPACT_ATOMS: atom_id res chain seq x y z
N MET A 1 31.54 18.36 -15.56
CA MET A 1 31.19 16.99 -16.03
C MET A 1 30.71 16.08 -14.89
N GLU A 2 31.33 16.15 -13.70
CA GLU A 2 31.04 15.28 -12.56
C GLU A 2 29.69 15.55 -11.85
N LYS A 3 29.28 16.82 -11.74
CA LYS A 3 27.93 17.21 -11.27
C LYS A 3 26.79 16.62 -12.13
N ASN A 4 26.97 16.58 -13.45
CA ASN A 4 25.99 15.99 -14.37
C ASN A 4 25.93 14.45 -14.28
N LYS A 5 27.04 13.77 -14.00
CA LYS A 5 27.05 12.33 -13.69
C LYS A 5 26.35 12.04 -12.36
N LYS A 6 26.56 12.87 -11.33
CA LYS A 6 25.90 12.76 -10.01
C LYS A 6 24.39 12.96 -10.12
N MET A 7 23.93 13.99 -10.86
CA MET A 7 22.51 14.20 -11.14
C MET A 7 21.88 13.06 -11.95
N LYS A 8 22.54 12.56 -13.00
CA LYS A 8 22.03 11.40 -13.77
C LYS A 8 21.93 10.14 -12.90
N LYS A 9 22.90 9.89 -12.03
CA LYS A 9 22.90 8.75 -11.09
C LYS A 9 21.75 8.85 -10.08
N ASN A 10 21.43 10.07 -9.62
CA ASN A 10 20.29 10.32 -8.72
C ASN A 10 18.93 10.20 -9.43
N LYS A 11 18.82 10.68 -10.68
CA LYS A 11 17.61 10.53 -11.51
C LYS A 11 17.31 9.06 -11.84
N ASN A 12 18.34 8.25 -12.13
CA ASN A 12 18.16 6.81 -12.36
C ASN A 12 17.78 6.05 -11.07
N LYS A 13 18.34 6.42 -9.91
CA LYS A 13 17.89 5.85 -8.63
C LYS A 13 16.40 6.13 -8.36
N HIS A 14 15.90 7.31 -8.71
CA HIS A 14 14.47 7.65 -8.58
C HIS A 14 13.55 6.88 -9.51
N LEU A 15 13.91 6.77 -10.79
CA LEU A 15 13.10 6.00 -11.75
C LEU A 15 13.06 4.53 -11.37
N ILE A 16 14.19 3.98 -10.91
CA ILE A 16 14.26 2.61 -10.40
C ILE A 16 13.40 2.47 -9.14
N SER A 17 13.45 3.40 -8.18
CA SER A 17 12.61 3.32 -6.97
C SER A 17 11.11 3.38 -7.31
N ILE A 18 10.70 4.24 -8.25
CA ILE A 18 9.28 4.37 -8.67
C ILE A 18 8.79 3.07 -9.34
N LEU A 19 9.57 2.51 -10.26
CA LEU A 19 9.22 1.24 -10.91
C LEU A 19 9.22 0.07 -9.91
N PHE A 20 10.19 0.05 -9.00
CA PHE A 20 10.34 -1.00 -8.00
C PHE A 20 9.14 -1.08 -7.03
N PHE A 21 8.60 0.06 -6.60
CA PHE A 21 7.40 0.09 -5.74
C PHE A 21 6.09 -0.26 -6.46
N SER A 22 6.08 -0.26 -7.79
CA SER A 22 4.89 -0.60 -8.58
C SER A 22 4.63 -2.11 -8.56
N ASP A 23 5.68 -2.91 -8.71
CA ASP A 23 5.59 -4.38 -8.70
C ASP A 23 5.34 -4.95 -7.29
N ASP A 24 5.92 -4.32 -6.25
CA ASP A 24 5.72 -4.73 -4.85
C ASP A 24 4.29 -4.53 -4.34
N ARG A 25 3.55 -3.60 -4.95
CA ARG A 25 2.15 -3.33 -4.59
C ARG A 25 1.28 -4.56 -4.79
N GLU A 26 1.42 -5.26 -5.91
CA GLU A 26 0.60 -6.42 -6.20
C GLU A 26 0.90 -7.58 -5.25
N MET A 27 2.18 -7.76 -4.88
CA MET A 27 2.58 -8.74 -3.88
C MET A 27 1.95 -8.44 -2.51
N LEU A 28 2.05 -7.19 -2.04
CA LEU A 28 1.47 -6.77 -0.76
C LEU A 28 -0.07 -6.83 -0.77
N HIS A 29 -0.69 -6.53 -1.93
CA HIS A 29 -2.13 -6.71 -2.13
C HIS A 29 -2.55 -8.16 -1.95
N ASN A 30 -1.86 -9.06 -2.65
CA ASN A 30 -2.18 -10.48 -2.59
C ASN A 30 -1.94 -11.03 -1.18
N ALA A 31 -0.88 -10.60 -0.50
CA ALA A 31 -0.62 -10.96 0.89
C ALA A 31 -1.74 -10.51 1.83
N SER A 32 -2.27 -9.28 1.66
CA SER A 32 -3.39 -8.83 2.51
C SER A 32 -4.66 -9.65 2.26
N LEU A 33 -4.94 -9.99 1.00
CA LEU A 33 -6.08 -10.84 0.63
C LEU A 33 -5.98 -12.25 1.24
N LEU A 34 -4.79 -12.84 1.28
CA LEU A 34 -4.57 -14.16 1.86
C LEU A 34 -4.94 -14.23 3.34
N ILE A 35 -4.70 -13.16 4.08
CA ILE A 35 -5.09 -13.10 5.49
C ILE A 35 -6.60 -12.74 5.60
N GLU A 36 -7.15 -11.95 4.66
CA GLU A 36 -8.54 -11.44 4.68
C GLU A 36 -9.64 -12.42 4.31
N ASP A 37 -9.30 -13.47 3.56
CA ASP A 37 -10.32 -14.40 3.10
C ASP A 37 -10.90 -15.23 4.24
N SER A 38 -12.12 -14.89 4.66
CA SER A 38 -13.03 -15.75 5.43
C SER A 38 -14.04 -16.47 4.52
N PHE A 39 -14.02 -16.18 3.22
CA PHE A 39 -14.90 -16.79 2.22
C PHE A 39 -14.40 -18.17 1.80
N THR A 40 -15.28 -19.02 1.29
CA THR A 40 -14.91 -20.32 0.71
C THR A 40 -14.37 -20.22 -0.71
N LEU A 41 -14.77 -19.18 -1.45
CA LEU A 41 -14.38 -18.93 -2.83
C LEU A 41 -13.93 -17.47 -3.04
N ARG A 42 -12.93 -17.27 -3.90
CA ARG A 42 -12.50 -15.98 -4.42
C ARG A 42 -12.40 -16.06 -5.95
N ARG A 43 -13.11 -15.17 -6.64
CA ARG A 43 -13.18 -15.12 -8.13
C ARG A 43 -13.57 -16.47 -8.77
N GLY A 44 -14.45 -17.24 -8.10
CA GLY A 44 -14.92 -18.54 -8.57
C GLY A 44 -14.02 -19.73 -8.23
N PHE A 45 -12.87 -19.50 -7.58
CA PHE A 45 -11.93 -20.55 -7.17
C PHE A 45 -11.88 -20.70 -5.64
N PRO A 46 -11.55 -21.89 -5.11
CA PRO A 46 -11.30 -22.05 -3.68
C PRO A 46 -10.22 -21.09 -3.19
N VAL A 47 -10.48 -20.48 -2.04
CA VAL A 47 -9.51 -19.61 -1.36
C VAL A 47 -8.26 -20.38 -0.92
N ALA A 48 -7.13 -19.69 -0.80
CA ALA A 48 -5.86 -20.36 -0.50
C ALA A 48 -5.88 -21.17 0.80
N HIS A 49 -6.58 -20.70 1.83
CA HIS A 49 -6.60 -21.39 3.13
C HIS A 49 -7.43 -22.68 3.11
N SER A 50 -8.34 -22.86 2.14
CA SER A 50 -9.07 -24.12 1.96
C SER A 50 -8.26 -25.18 1.22
N ILE A 51 -7.23 -24.76 0.47
CA ILE A 51 -6.31 -25.66 -0.26
C ILE A 51 -5.07 -26.00 0.59
N TYR A 52 -4.46 -24.98 1.22
CA TYR A 52 -3.15 -25.09 1.88
C TYR A 52 -3.21 -25.02 3.41
N GLY A 53 -4.40 -24.78 3.99
CA GLY A 53 -4.61 -24.62 5.42
C GLY A 53 -4.27 -23.21 5.94
N GLY A 54 -5.00 -22.78 6.97
CA GLY A 54 -4.83 -21.46 7.60
C GLY A 54 -3.39 -21.14 8.04
N PRO A 55 -2.69 -22.02 8.79
CA PRO A 55 -1.35 -21.73 9.27
C PRO A 55 -0.33 -21.43 8.16
N SER A 56 -0.34 -22.22 7.08
CA SER A 56 0.56 -22.04 5.93
C SER A 56 0.30 -20.73 5.20
N VAL A 57 -0.98 -20.38 5.03
CA VAL A 57 -1.39 -19.15 4.35
C VAL A 57 -1.01 -17.91 5.17
N ILE A 58 -1.23 -17.92 6.49
CA ILE A 58 -0.82 -16.83 7.39
C ILE A 58 0.71 -16.66 7.36
N ASN A 59 1.46 -17.75 7.45
CA ASN A 59 2.92 -17.70 7.38
C ASN A 59 3.40 -17.13 6.04
N SER A 60 2.80 -17.56 4.93
CA SER A 60 3.15 -17.09 3.58
C SER A 60 2.85 -15.60 3.40
N ALA A 61 1.70 -15.12 3.88
CA ALA A 61 1.35 -13.71 3.81
C ALA A 61 2.30 -12.84 4.64
N ASN A 62 2.64 -13.26 5.86
CA ASN A 62 3.61 -12.56 6.70
C ASN A 62 5.00 -12.52 6.07
N TYR A 63 5.43 -13.63 5.46
CA TYR A 63 6.69 -13.68 4.72
C TYR A 63 6.75 -12.62 3.61
N VAL A 64 5.66 -12.43 2.86
CA VAL A 64 5.60 -11.38 1.82
C VAL A 64 5.68 -9.96 2.41
N TYR A 65 5.05 -9.70 3.57
CA TYR A 65 5.22 -8.40 4.25
C TYR A 65 6.68 -8.14 4.64
N PHE A 66 7.38 -9.16 5.13
CA PHE A 66 8.80 -9.05 5.49
C PHE A 66 9.70 -8.87 4.26
N LEU A 67 9.41 -9.53 3.14
CA LEU A 67 10.11 -9.27 1.87
C LEU A 67 9.92 -7.82 1.42
N GLY A 68 8.71 -7.27 1.55
CA GLY A 68 8.45 -5.85 1.27
C GLY A 68 9.30 -4.93 2.16
N LEU A 69 9.42 -5.25 3.45
CA LEU A 69 10.27 -4.50 4.38
C LEU A 69 11.77 -4.61 4.04
N GLU A 70 12.26 -5.82 3.74
CA GLU A 70 13.65 -6.05 3.32
C GLU A 70 14.00 -5.19 2.09
N LYS A 71 13.08 -5.14 1.12
CA LYS A 71 13.18 -4.30 -0.06
C LYS A 71 13.22 -2.80 0.27
N VAL A 72 12.36 -2.33 1.16
CA VAL A 72 12.36 -0.93 1.62
C VAL A 72 13.68 -0.56 2.29
N LEU A 73 14.26 -1.46 3.09
CA LEU A 73 15.54 -1.25 3.76
C LEU A 73 16.71 -1.05 2.78
N THR A 74 16.66 -1.62 1.57
CA THR A 74 17.72 -1.42 0.55
C THR A 74 17.87 0.02 0.07
N HIS A 75 16.87 0.87 0.33
CA HIS A 75 16.85 2.27 -0.14
C HIS A 75 17.60 3.22 0.79
N ASP A 76 18.03 2.77 1.98
CA ASP A 76 18.88 3.49 2.94
C ASP A 76 18.39 4.93 3.24
N HIS A 77 17.07 5.09 3.32
CA HIS A 77 16.44 6.35 3.68
C HIS A 77 15.83 6.23 5.08
N PRO A 78 16.18 7.12 6.04
CA PRO A 78 15.79 6.98 7.45
C PRO A 78 14.27 6.91 7.63
N GLU A 79 13.52 7.56 6.74
CA GLU A 79 12.06 7.61 6.79
C GLU A 79 11.32 6.55 5.98
N ALA A 80 12.00 5.77 5.14
CA ALA A 80 11.32 4.82 4.27
C ALA A 80 10.63 3.72 5.08
N VAL A 81 11.30 3.20 6.11
CA VAL A 81 10.71 2.21 7.03
C VAL A 81 9.51 2.79 7.77
N ARG A 82 9.61 4.03 8.28
CA ARG A 82 8.52 4.69 9.00
C ARG A 82 7.29 4.87 8.11
N VAL A 83 7.49 5.30 6.86
CA VAL A 83 6.41 5.44 5.88
C VAL A 83 5.77 4.09 5.59
N PHE A 84 6.57 3.06 5.32
CA PHE A 84 6.08 1.72 5.02
C PHE A 84 5.28 1.11 6.18
N THR A 85 5.83 1.09 7.39
CA THR A 85 5.19 0.47 8.55
C THR A 85 3.93 1.19 8.99
N ARG A 86 3.93 2.54 8.97
CA ARG A 86 2.72 3.32 9.30
C ARG A 86 1.56 2.97 8.37
N GLN A 87 1.82 2.78 7.08
CA GLN A 87 0.77 2.43 6.12
C GLN A 87 0.26 1.00 6.29
N LEU A 88 1.15 0.04 6.58
CA LEU A 88 0.71 -1.31 6.92
C LEU A 88 -0.13 -1.34 8.21
N VAL A 89 0.19 -0.53 9.22
CA VAL A 89 -0.63 -0.42 10.45
C VAL A 89 -2.00 0.19 10.15
N GLU A 90 -2.05 1.28 9.37
CA GLU A 90 -3.33 1.89 8.96
C GLU A 90 -4.22 0.89 8.19
N LEU A 91 -3.63 0.08 7.29
CA LEU A 91 -4.32 -1.01 6.59
C LEU A 91 -4.97 -2.01 7.57
N HIS A 92 -4.23 -2.44 8.60
CA HIS A 92 -4.73 -3.41 9.58
C HIS A 92 -5.85 -2.81 10.44
N HIS A 93 -5.77 -1.54 10.84
CA HIS A 93 -6.85 -0.87 11.56
C HIS A 93 -8.15 -0.81 10.74
N GLY A 94 -8.08 -0.36 9.48
CA GLY A 94 -9.25 -0.29 8.61
C GLY A 94 -9.88 -1.67 8.38
N ARG A 95 -9.04 -2.70 8.33
CA ARG A 95 -9.49 -4.08 8.21
C ARG A 95 -10.17 -4.60 9.47
N GLU A 96 -9.56 -4.41 10.64
CA GLU A 96 -10.14 -4.83 11.92
C GLU A 96 -11.50 -4.16 12.14
N ALA A 97 -11.59 -2.84 11.92
CA ALA A 97 -12.86 -2.10 11.97
C ALA A 97 -13.92 -2.69 11.03
N GLY A 98 -13.53 -3.13 9.83
CA GLY A 98 -14.43 -3.80 8.89
C GLY A 98 -14.96 -5.15 9.38
N VAL A 99 -14.11 -5.97 10.00
CA VAL A 99 -14.52 -7.26 10.59
C VAL A 99 -15.46 -7.05 11.76
N LEU A 100 -15.11 -6.14 12.68
CA LEU A 100 -15.92 -5.84 13.85
C LEU A 100 -17.31 -5.32 13.47
N THR A 101 -17.37 -4.48 12.44
CA THR A 101 -18.64 -3.97 11.90
C THR A 101 -19.46 -5.07 11.21
N SER A 102 -18.82 -5.95 10.42
CA SER A 102 -19.52 -6.92 9.59
C SER A 102 -20.02 -8.15 10.35
N THR A 103 -19.33 -8.57 11.40
CA THR A 103 -19.65 -9.80 12.14
C THR A 103 -20.69 -9.56 13.23
N GLY A 104 -20.77 -8.32 13.75
CA GLY A 104 -21.64 -7.99 14.89
C GLY A 104 -21.27 -8.74 16.18
N GLU A 105 -20.10 -9.40 16.20
CA GLU A 105 -19.64 -10.26 17.31
C GLU A 105 -19.31 -9.46 18.58
N ILE A 106 -19.09 -8.15 18.45
CA ILE A 106 -18.94 -7.23 19.57
C ILE A 106 -20.25 -6.44 19.73
N PRO A 107 -21.10 -6.76 20.73
CA PRO A 107 -22.40 -6.10 20.93
C PRO A 107 -22.29 -4.59 21.16
N THR A 108 -21.13 -4.14 21.63
CA THR A 108 -20.82 -2.73 21.90
C THR A 108 -20.27 -1.99 20.69
N TYR A 109 -20.14 -2.63 19.52
CA TYR A 109 -19.65 -1.99 18.31
C TYR A 109 -20.84 -1.65 17.40
N PRO A 110 -21.40 -0.42 17.52
CA PRO A 110 -22.58 -0.03 16.73
C PRO A 110 -22.24 0.09 15.24
N CYS A 111 -23.29 0.09 14.41
CA CYS A 111 -23.17 0.44 13.00
C CYS A 111 -22.43 1.79 12.87
N PRO A 112 -21.34 1.86 12.09
CA PRO A 112 -20.53 3.07 11.99
C PRO A 112 -21.33 4.21 11.36
N THR A 113 -21.05 5.43 11.81
CA THR A 113 -21.48 6.64 11.10
C THR A 113 -20.84 6.70 9.71
N GLU A 114 -21.41 7.47 8.79
CA GLU A 114 -20.87 7.66 7.44
C GLU A 114 -19.39 8.11 7.43
N SER A 115 -19.02 8.97 8.37
CA SER A 115 -17.64 9.43 8.55
C SER A 115 -16.69 8.31 9.00
N GLN A 116 -17.13 7.49 9.96
CA GLN A 116 -16.37 6.33 10.44
C GLN A 116 -16.22 5.28 9.34
N TYR A 117 -17.29 5.01 8.59
CA TYR A 117 -17.27 4.11 7.44
C TYR A 117 -16.31 4.62 6.36
N SER A 118 -16.36 5.92 6.03
CA SER A 118 -15.44 6.54 5.08
C SER A 118 -13.98 6.39 5.54
N THR A 119 -13.70 6.65 6.81
CA THR A 119 -12.34 6.50 7.38
C THR A 119 -11.87 5.04 7.31
N MET A 120 -12.73 4.08 7.65
CA MET A 120 -12.44 2.66 7.53
C MET A 120 -12.12 2.27 6.08
N VAL A 121 -12.91 2.73 5.11
CA VAL A 121 -12.68 2.48 3.68
C VAL A 121 -11.35 3.09 3.21
N LEU A 122 -11.02 4.30 3.65
CA LEU A 122 -9.75 4.96 3.34
C LEU A 122 -8.57 4.21 3.96
N GLN A 123 -8.68 3.75 5.20
CA GLN A 123 -7.65 2.94 5.86
C GLN A 123 -7.45 1.59 5.16
N LYS A 124 -8.54 0.88 4.85
CA LYS A 124 -8.48 -0.44 4.22
C LYS A 124 -8.01 -0.38 2.76
N THR A 125 -8.51 0.57 1.99
CA THR A 125 -8.22 0.65 0.54
C THR A 125 -6.99 1.51 0.28
N GLY A 126 -6.92 2.68 0.92
CA GLY A 126 -5.78 3.59 0.83
C GLY A 126 -4.52 3.08 1.53
N GLY A 127 -4.63 2.29 2.60
CA GLY A 127 -3.48 1.72 3.33
C GLY A 127 -2.59 0.81 2.47
N LEU A 128 -3.08 0.35 1.32
CA LEU A 128 -2.31 -0.46 0.37
C LEU A 128 -1.67 0.36 -0.77
N PHE A 129 -2.27 1.50 -1.13
CA PHE A 129 -1.68 2.47 -2.07
C PHE A 129 -0.67 3.39 -1.36
N GLY A 130 -0.92 3.63 -0.08
CA GLY A 130 -0.16 4.50 0.80
C GLY A 130 1.35 4.22 0.89
N PRO A 131 1.82 2.96 0.96
CA PRO A 131 3.25 2.66 0.97
C PRO A 131 3.90 3.09 -0.34
N ALA A 132 3.30 2.75 -1.48
CA ALA A 132 3.84 3.11 -2.80
C ALA A 132 3.85 4.63 -3.00
N VAL A 133 2.73 5.31 -2.77
CA VAL A 133 2.62 6.78 -2.93
C VAL A 133 3.52 7.50 -1.93
N GLY A 134 3.51 7.08 -0.66
CA GLY A 134 4.33 7.68 0.39
C GLY A 134 5.83 7.53 0.14
N LEU A 135 6.28 6.37 -0.36
CA LEU A 135 7.68 6.16 -0.72
C LEU A 135 8.03 6.94 -1.99
N MET A 136 7.16 6.95 -3.01
CA MET A 136 7.35 7.78 -4.21
C MET A 136 7.48 9.27 -3.86
N GLN A 137 6.65 9.77 -2.94
CA GLN A 137 6.70 11.14 -2.45
C GLN A 137 7.99 11.42 -1.66
N LEU A 138 8.37 10.50 -0.77
CA LEU A 138 9.57 10.63 0.05
C LEU A 138 10.81 10.81 -0.83
N PHE A 139 10.86 10.09 -1.95
CA PHE A 139 11.96 10.21 -2.90
C PHE A 139 11.76 11.39 -3.86
N SER A 140 10.54 11.80 -4.21
CA SER A 140 10.34 12.88 -5.20
C SER A 140 10.75 14.27 -4.73
N GLY A 141 10.83 14.53 -3.42
CA GLY A 141 11.09 15.86 -2.86
C GLY A 141 9.86 16.77 -2.91
N TRP A 142 8.67 16.19 -3.04
CA TRP A 142 7.40 16.91 -3.11
C TRP A 142 6.81 17.04 -1.69
N GLU A 143 6.60 18.27 -1.24
CA GLU A 143 6.24 18.57 0.15
C GLU A 143 4.72 18.52 0.43
N GLN A 144 3.86 18.55 -0.60
CA GLN A 144 2.42 18.45 -0.43
C GLN A 144 1.99 17.01 -0.17
N ASP A 145 1.22 16.76 0.89
CA ASP A 145 0.77 15.42 1.27
C ASP A 145 -0.18 14.83 0.23
N LEU A 146 0.32 13.88 -0.56
CA LEU A 146 -0.47 13.23 -1.60
C LEU A 146 -1.49 12.24 -1.06
N LYS A 147 -1.44 11.89 0.24
CA LYS A 147 -2.38 10.92 0.80
C LYS A 147 -3.80 11.45 0.83
N VAL A 148 -3.98 12.76 0.96
CA VAL A 148 -5.33 13.35 0.95
C VAL A 148 -5.92 13.19 -0.44
N ASP A 149 -5.22 13.67 -1.47
CA ASP A 149 -5.69 13.65 -2.86
C ASP A 149 -5.79 12.24 -3.42
N ALA A 150 -4.74 11.42 -3.25
CA ALA A 150 -4.71 10.07 -3.78
C ALA A 150 -5.77 9.15 -3.16
N CYS A 151 -6.26 9.45 -1.95
CA CYS A 151 -7.20 8.62 -1.19
C CYS A 151 -8.67 9.01 -1.42
N TYR A 152 -8.98 10.31 -1.58
CA TYR A 152 -10.31 10.77 -2.03
C TYR A 152 -10.62 10.31 -3.45
N ASP A 153 -9.59 10.19 -4.28
CA ASP A 153 -9.71 9.71 -5.64
C ASP A 153 -9.96 8.18 -5.72
N VAL A 154 -9.48 7.34 -4.78
CA VAL A 154 -9.51 5.85 -4.86
C VAL A 154 -10.89 5.22 -5.10
N GLN A 155 -11.99 5.95 -4.89
CA GLN A 155 -13.31 5.48 -5.30
C GLN A 155 -13.43 5.17 -6.81
N PHE A 156 -12.48 5.56 -7.68
CA PHE A 156 -12.62 5.38 -9.14
C PHE A 156 -11.44 4.82 -9.97
N TYR A 157 -10.23 4.60 -9.44
CA TYR A 157 -9.04 4.54 -10.31
C TYR A 157 -8.42 3.15 -10.59
N SER A 158 -8.12 2.92 -11.87
CA SER A 158 -7.32 1.81 -12.41
C SER A 158 -5.81 2.13 -12.38
N SER A 159 -4.96 1.11 -12.56
CA SER A 159 -3.48 1.16 -12.61
C SER A 159 -2.88 2.27 -13.50
N SER A 160 -3.68 2.81 -14.43
CA SER A 160 -3.33 3.83 -15.41
C SER A 160 -2.94 5.20 -14.80
N LEU A 161 -3.53 5.61 -13.67
CA LEU A 161 -3.32 6.96 -13.12
C LEU A 161 -2.09 7.08 -12.20
N LEU A 162 -1.63 5.99 -11.57
CA LEU A 162 -0.36 5.98 -10.82
C LEU A 162 0.83 6.25 -11.73
N ILE A 163 0.77 5.77 -12.98
CA ILE A 163 1.75 6.11 -14.03
C ILE A 163 1.66 7.60 -14.34
N SER A 164 0.45 8.17 -14.43
CA SER A 164 0.23 9.62 -14.63
C SER A 164 0.73 10.47 -13.44
N MET A 165 0.47 10.10 -12.19
CA MET A 165 0.99 10.79 -11.00
C MET A 165 2.51 10.66 -10.93
N SER A 166 3.06 9.48 -11.17
CA SER A 166 4.51 9.26 -11.25
C SER A 166 5.15 10.12 -12.34
N LEU A 167 4.48 10.27 -13.50
CA LEU A 167 4.90 11.16 -14.59
C LEU A 167 4.75 12.64 -14.23
N SER A 168 3.71 13.06 -13.51
CA SER A 168 3.53 14.44 -13.04
C SER A 168 4.59 14.81 -11.99
N ILE A 169 4.84 13.92 -11.03
CA ILE A 169 5.92 14.02 -10.05
C ILE A 169 7.28 14.11 -10.74
N PHE A 170 7.50 13.31 -11.80
CA PHE A 170 8.73 13.34 -12.59
C PHE A 170 8.89 14.62 -13.43
N LYS A 171 7.80 15.11 -14.03
CA LYS A 171 7.80 16.34 -14.86
C LYS A 171 8.08 17.59 -14.02
N HIS A 172 7.54 17.68 -12.81
CA HIS A 172 7.69 18.86 -11.95
C HIS A 172 9.12 19.06 -11.41
N LYS A 173 9.96 18.02 -11.43
CA LYS A 173 11.37 18.05 -10.98
C LYS A 173 12.37 18.36 -12.12
N GLN A 174 11.88 18.56 -13.35
CA GLN A 174 12.69 18.95 -14.52
C GLN A 174 12.58 20.46 -14.83
N MET A 175 11.71 21.19 -14.14
CA MET A 175 11.73 22.66 -14.05
C MET A 175 12.49 23.08 -12.80
#